data_AF-A0A925JLM1-F1
#
_entry.id   AF-A0A925JLM1-F1
#
_cell.length_a   1.000
_cell.length_b   1.000
_cell.length_c   1.000
_cell.angle_alpha   90.00
_cell.angle_beta   90.00
_cell.angle_gamma   90.00
#
_symmetry.space_group_name_H-M   'P 1'
#
loop_
_entity.id
_entity.type
_entity.pdbx_description
1 polymer ?
#
loop_
_entity_poly.entity_id
_entity_poly.type
_entity_poly.pdbx_seq_one_letter_code
_entity_poly.pdbx_strand_id
1 'polypeptide(L)'
;MMYFTNVIAVKAKVVLFIGFFLCLQTSNANPIGNWAWSKKGFPFYQYKGALPFKAVEPNGKDALQPEDPYFLIGNYRLALFTHASGIYQLITAERAWGRLNAAERPNYGWNDASIVFKSAKNQKVTLTGVNSIAANQKLVQKDFGIGFARYTYKLDNGLACTRIISAKPSAKINTGNPSFVLTVILKNNGKTRQDLTYLERTVA
;
A
#
# COMPACT_ATOMS: atom_id res chain seq x y z
N MET A 1 -50.80 44.92 29.29
CA MET A 1 -51.04 43.46 29.29
C MET A 1 -50.38 42.87 28.05
N MET A 2 -49.78 41.69 28.20
CA MET A 2 -49.14 40.85 27.17
C MET A 2 -47.70 41.17 26.72
N TYR A 3 -46.79 40.59 27.52
CA TYR A 3 -45.57 39.90 27.11
C TYR A 3 -45.74 39.10 25.81
N PHE A 4 -45.00 39.39 24.73
CA PHE A 4 -44.70 38.41 23.66
C PHE A 4 -43.58 38.92 22.74
N THR A 5 -42.35 39.07 23.23
CA THR A 5 -41.20 39.41 22.35
C THR A 5 -39.92 38.61 22.61
N ASN A 6 -39.84 37.81 23.68
CA ASN A 6 -38.57 37.16 24.08
C ASN A 6 -38.40 35.68 23.69
N VAL A 7 -39.40 35.02 23.07
CA VAL A 7 -39.30 33.58 22.78
C VAL A 7 -38.66 33.27 21.42
N ILE A 8 -38.75 34.19 20.44
CA ILE A 8 -38.27 33.95 19.07
C ILE A 8 -36.76 34.17 18.96
N ALA A 9 -36.21 35.18 19.64
CA ALA A 9 -34.78 35.52 19.60
C ALA A 9 -33.88 34.44 20.24
N VAL A 10 -34.39 33.71 21.24
CA VAL A 10 -33.65 32.62 21.90
C VAL A 10 -33.60 31.37 21.02
N LYS A 11 -34.69 31.03 20.32
CA LYS A 11 -34.72 29.89 19.39
C LYS A 11 -33.81 30.11 18.18
N ALA A 12 -33.75 31.33 17.64
CA ALA A 12 -32.87 31.67 16.51
C ALA A 12 -31.38 31.59 16.87
N LYS A 13 -30.98 32.02 18.09
CA LYS A 13 -29.58 31.95 18.53
C LYS A 13 -29.12 30.51 18.83
N VAL A 14 -30.00 29.66 19.36
CA VAL A 14 -29.68 28.25 19.64
C VAL A 14 -29.53 27.44 18.34
N VAL A 15 -30.37 27.68 17.33
CA VAL A 15 -30.24 27.02 16.01
C VAL A 15 -28.96 27.46 15.28
N LEU A 16 -28.57 28.73 15.39
CA LEU A 16 -27.33 29.22 14.79
C LEU A 16 -26.08 28.60 15.45
N PHE A 17 -26.09 28.41 16.77
CA PHE A 17 -24.99 27.80 17.50
C PHE A 17 -24.83 26.29 17.22
N ILE A 18 -25.95 25.56 17.05
CA ILE A 18 -25.93 24.13 16.71
C ILE A 18 -25.45 23.92 15.26
N GLY A 19 -25.87 24.79 14.32
CA GLY A 19 -25.39 24.75 12.94
C GLY A 19 -23.88 25.03 12.81
N PHE A 20 -23.34 25.91 13.67
CA PHE A 20 -21.91 26.22 13.69
C PHE A 20 -21.06 25.07 14.28
N PHE A 21 -21.57 24.35 15.29
CA PHE A 21 -20.89 23.16 15.85
C PHE A 21 -20.93 21.95 14.92
N LEU A 22 -21.99 21.78 14.12
CA LEU A 22 -22.07 20.71 13.12
C LEU A 22 -21.12 20.93 11.93
N CYS A 23 -20.82 22.18 11.57
CA CYS A 23 -19.84 22.50 10.52
C CYS A 23 -18.37 22.31 10.97
N LEU A 24 -18.11 22.17 12.28
CA LEU A 24 -16.78 21.94 12.84
C LEU A 24 -16.43 20.46 13.00
N GLN A 25 -17.33 19.55 12.63
CA GLN A 25 -16.99 18.14 12.50
C GLN A 25 -16.16 17.93 11.23
N THR A 26 -14.88 18.28 11.32
CA THR A 26 -13.87 17.75 10.41
C THR A 26 -13.91 16.23 10.55
N SER A 27 -14.39 15.57 9.50
CA SER A 27 -14.16 14.14 9.32
C SER A 27 -12.64 13.94 9.35
N ASN A 28 -12.10 13.59 10.51
CA ASN A 28 -10.72 13.18 10.69
C ASN A 28 -10.58 11.76 10.13
N ALA A 29 -10.79 11.64 8.82
CA ALA A 29 -10.37 10.46 8.09
C ALA A 29 -8.84 10.45 8.19
N ASN A 30 -8.30 9.51 8.96
CA ASN A 30 -6.86 9.28 8.97
C ASN A 30 -6.44 9.03 7.51
N PRO A 31 -5.59 9.89 6.93
CA PRO A 31 -5.25 9.74 5.53
C PRO A 31 -4.57 8.38 5.34
N ILE A 32 -5.09 7.58 4.41
CA ILE A 32 -4.57 6.24 4.05
C ILE A 32 -3.13 6.29 3.48
N GLY A 33 -2.57 7.49 3.36
CA GLY A 33 -1.23 7.78 2.91
C GLY A 33 -1.07 9.26 2.57
N ASN A 34 0.10 9.64 2.11
CA ASN A 34 0.41 11.02 1.71
C ASN A 34 1.30 11.06 0.48
N TRP A 35 1.14 12.11 -0.34
CA TRP A 35 2.10 12.43 -1.39
C TRP A 35 3.38 13.00 -0.78
N ALA A 36 4.51 12.65 -1.38
CA ALA A 36 5.83 13.12 -1.00
C ALA A 36 6.75 13.19 -2.23
N TRP A 37 7.95 13.73 -2.04
CA TRP A 37 8.93 13.93 -3.09
C TRP A 37 10.21 13.15 -2.80
N SER A 38 10.72 12.44 -3.80
CA SER A 38 12.01 11.76 -3.70
C SER A 38 13.15 12.80 -3.74
N LYS A 39 14.35 12.39 -3.33
CA LYS A 39 15.56 13.24 -3.42
C LYS A 39 15.86 13.73 -4.84
N LYS A 40 15.37 13.03 -5.86
CA LYS A 40 15.53 13.39 -7.28
C LYS A 40 14.37 14.24 -7.82
N GLY A 41 13.44 14.68 -6.97
CA GLY A 41 12.32 15.52 -7.37
C GLY A 41 11.16 14.78 -8.03
N PHE A 42 11.10 13.44 -7.95
CA PHE A 42 9.95 12.68 -8.44
C PHE A 42 8.90 12.47 -7.35
N PRO A 43 7.60 12.65 -7.65
CA PRO A 43 6.53 12.42 -6.69
C PRO A 43 6.37 10.92 -6.42
N PHE A 44 5.99 10.59 -5.20
CA PHE A 44 5.55 9.26 -4.81
C PHE A 44 4.47 9.34 -3.74
N TYR A 45 3.64 8.31 -3.67
CA TYR A 45 2.62 8.13 -2.65
C TYR A 45 3.13 7.19 -1.57
N GLN A 46 3.17 7.66 -0.33
CA GLN A 46 3.50 6.85 0.84
C GLN A 46 2.22 6.27 1.43
N TYR A 47 1.99 4.97 1.28
CA TYR A 47 0.81 4.31 1.83
C TYR A 47 0.98 4.04 3.34
N LYS A 48 -0.02 4.46 4.13
CA LYS A 48 -0.09 4.32 5.59
C LYS A 48 -1.38 3.65 6.07
N GLY A 49 -2.24 3.20 5.16
CA GLY A 49 -3.49 2.50 5.49
C GLY A 49 -3.24 1.16 6.17
N ALA A 50 -4.22 0.71 6.98
CA ALA A 50 -4.16 -0.60 7.62
C ALA A 50 -4.43 -1.69 6.58
N LEU A 51 -3.78 -2.84 6.75
CA LEU A 51 -4.08 -4.05 5.98
C LEU A 51 -4.59 -5.14 6.96
N PRO A 52 -5.64 -5.89 6.62
CA PRO A 52 -6.54 -5.68 5.47
C PRO A 52 -7.25 -4.32 5.54
N PHE A 53 -7.31 -3.63 4.39
CA PHE A 53 -7.94 -2.34 4.26
C PHE A 53 -9.46 -2.49 4.38
N LYS A 54 -10.08 -1.59 5.14
CA LYS A 54 -11.53 -1.49 5.27
C LYS A 54 -11.92 -0.04 5.03
N ALA A 55 -12.85 0.17 4.12
CA ALA A 55 -13.48 1.45 3.91
C ALA A 55 -14.93 1.35 4.36
N VAL A 56 -15.39 2.33 5.11
CA VAL A 56 -16.78 2.43 5.54
C VAL A 56 -17.45 3.57 4.80
N GLU A 57 -18.65 3.34 4.29
CA GLU A 57 -19.52 4.38 3.75
C GLU A 57 -19.99 5.33 4.86
N PRO A 58 -20.50 6.53 4.52
CA PRO A 58 -21.07 7.45 5.52
C PRO A 58 -22.19 6.84 6.37
N ASN A 59 -22.87 5.81 5.87
CA ASN A 59 -23.93 5.07 6.56
C ASN A 59 -23.39 3.97 7.52
N GLY A 60 -22.06 3.84 7.65
CA GLY A 60 -21.38 2.85 8.50
C GLY A 60 -21.26 1.44 7.89
N LYS A 61 -21.76 1.21 6.67
CA LYS A 61 -21.62 -0.07 5.97
C LYS A 61 -20.25 -0.21 5.33
N ASP A 62 -19.82 -1.45 5.12
CA ASP A 62 -18.62 -1.75 4.35
C ASP A 62 -18.78 -1.26 2.90
N ALA A 63 -17.83 -0.45 2.44
CA ALA A 63 -17.79 0.06 1.07
C ALA A 63 -17.28 -0.98 0.06
N LEU A 64 -17.07 -2.23 0.50
CA LEU A 64 -16.67 -3.40 -0.30
C LEU A 64 -15.43 -3.13 -1.15
N GLN A 65 -14.53 -2.30 -0.62
CA GLN A 65 -13.26 -1.98 -1.29
C GLN A 65 -12.28 -3.15 -1.16
N PRO A 66 -11.33 -3.30 -2.10
CA PRO A 66 -10.30 -4.33 -1.98
C PRO A 66 -9.53 -4.21 -0.67
N GLU A 67 -9.36 -5.33 0.03
CA GLU A 67 -8.62 -5.37 1.29
C GLU A 67 -7.13 -5.08 1.14
N ASP A 68 -6.63 -5.10 -0.09
CA ASP A 68 -5.23 -4.87 -0.41
C ASP A 68 -5.14 -3.90 -1.60
N PRO A 69 -5.15 -2.58 -1.32
CA PRO A 69 -5.07 -1.56 -2.35
C PRO A 69 -3.84 -1.74 -3.22
N TYR A 70 -3.93 -1.40 -4.50
CA TYR A 70 -2.84 -1.58 -5.46
C TYR A 70 -2.59 -0.33 -6.28
N PHE A 71 -1.38 -0.28 -6.84
CA PHE A 71 -0.88 0.80 -7.67
C PHE A 71 -0.45 0.22 -9.01
N LEU A 72 -0.77 0.92 -10.09
CA LEU A 72 -0.36 0.53 -11.43
C LEU A 72 1.06 1.04 -11.69
N ILE A 73 1.97 0.11 -12.01
CA ILE A 73 3.26 0.41 -12.61
C ILE A 73 3.38 -0.38 -13.91
N GLY A 74 4.23 0.07 -14.82
CA GLY A 74 4.37 -0.63 -16.09
C GLY A 74 4.90 0.26 -17.19
N ASN A 75 4.72 -0.22 -18.41
CA ASN A 75 5.04 0.49 -19.63
C ASN A 75 4.07 0.05 -20.74
N TYR A 76 4.33 0.45 -21.98
CA TYR A 76 3.40 0.16 -23.07
C TYR A 76 3.11 -1.35 -23.27
N ARG A 77 4.09 -2.22 -23.00
CA ARG A 77 3.99 -3.67 -23.22
C ARG A 77 3.74 -4.47 -21.93
N LEU A 78 3.60 -3.81 -20.79
CA LEU A 78 3.51 -4.48 -19.49
C LEU A 78 2.68 -3.67 -18.50
N ALA A 79 1.66 -4.31 -17.91
CA ALA A 79 0.95 -3.77 -16.77
C ALA A 79 1.24 -4.61 -15.52
N LEU A 80 1.63 -3.94 -14.44
CA LEU A 80 1.78 -4.54 -13.12
C LEU A 80 0.89 -3.81 -12.11
N PHE A 81 0.04 -4.56 -11.42
CA PHE A 81 -0.64 -4.05 -10.24
C PHE A 81 0.14 -4.47 -9.00
N THR A 82 0.84 -3.53 -8.37
CA THR A 82 1.59 -3.77 -7.12
C THR A 82 0.74 -3.40 -5.93
N HIS A 83 0.41 -4.38 -5.10
CA HIS A 83 -0.42 -4.23 -3.91
C HIS A 83 0.35 -3.63 -2.73
N ALA A 84 -0.38 -3.01 -1.80
CA ALA A 84 0.15 -2.46 -0.56
C ALA A 84 0.84 -3.53 0.31
N SER A 85 0.44 -4.79 0.17
CA SER A 85 1.07 -5.93 0.84
C SER A 85 2.34 -6.49 0.15
N GLY A 86 2.76 -5.93 -0.99
CA GLY A 86 3.91 -6.45 -1.74
C GLY A 86 3.62 -7.62 -2.66
N ILE A 87 2.35 -8.03 -2.76
CA ILE A 87 1.86 -8.87 -3.85
C ILE A 87 1.83 -8.07 -5.15
N TYR A 88 2.04 -8.72 -6.29
CA TYR A 88 1.89 -8.08 -7.60
C TYR A 88 1.14 -8.97 -8.58
N GLN A 89 0.35 -8.36 -9.45
CA GLN A 89 -0.26 -9.02 -10.60
C GLN A 89 0.49 -8.63 -11.85
N LEU A 90 0.95 -9.61 -12.62
CA LEU A 90 1.62 -9.42 -13.90
C LEU A 90 0.60 -9.62 -15.03
N ILE A 91 0.29 -8.57 -15.78
CA ILE A 91 -0.67 -8.63 -16.88
C ILE A 91 0.02 -8.32 -18.21
N THR A 92 -0.24 -9.18 -19.19
CA THR A 92 0.17 -8.99 -20.58
C THR A 92 -1.05 -8.79 -21.47
N ALA A 93 -0.86 -8.02 -22.54
CA ALA A 93 -1.82 -7.80 -23.61
C ALA A 93 -1.23 -8.18 -24.98
N GLU A 94 -0.10 -8.90 -25.02
CA GLU A 94 0.62 -9.15 -26.27
C GLU A 94 -0.12 -10.07 -27.24
N ARG A 95 -0.99 -10.96 -26.75
CA ARG A 95 -1.82 -11.85 -27.57
C ARG A 95 -3.25 -11.97 -27.04
N ALA A 96 -3.39 -11.99 -25.72
CA ALA A 96 -4.65 -11.92 -25.01
C ALA A 96 -4.42 -11.19 -23.69
N TRP A 97 -5.47 -10.58 -23.15
CA TRP A 97 -5.44 -10.02 -21.80
C TRP A 97 -5.42 -11.17 -20.80
N GLY A 98 -4.28 -11.36 -20.15
CA GLY A 98 -4.08 -12.46 -19.21
C GLY A 98 -3.20 -12.07 -18.05
N ARG A 99 -3.56 -12.54 -16.85
CA ARG A 99 -2.71 -12.46 -15.66
C ARG A 99 -1.78 -13.67 -15.65
N LEU A 100 -0.49 -13.43 -15.70
CA LEU A 100 0.54 -14.47 -15.78
C LEU A 100 0.81 -15.19 -14.45
N ASN A 101 0.52 -14.54 -13.33
CA ASN A 101 0.67 -15.12 -11.99
C ASN A 101 -0.67 -15.09 -11.25
N ALA A 102 -1.72 -15.65 -11.84
CA ALA A 102 -3.03 -15.64 -11.19
C ALA A 102 -3.03 -16.47 -9.90
N ALA A 103 -3.50 -15.87 -8.81
CA ALA A 103 -3.87 -16.61 -7.61
C ALA A 103 -5.31 -17.13 -7.73
N GLU A 104 -5.68 -18.11 -6.90
CA GLU A 104 -7.06 -18.59 -6.75
C GLU A 104 -8.02 -17.46 -6.37
N ARG A 105 -7.52 -16.48 -5.61
CA ARG A 105 -8.26 -15.29 -5.24
C ARG A 105 -8.45 -14.37 -6.46
N PRO A 106 -9.69 -13.91 -6.74
CA PRO A 106 -9.94 -12.90 -7.76
C PRO A 106 -9.14 -11.61 -7.54
N ASN A 107 -8.66 -11.00 -8.62
CA ASN A 107 -7.90 -9.74 -8.60
C ASN A 107 -6.66 -9.78 -7.70
N TYR A 108 -5.99 -10.94 -7.65
CA TYR A 108 -4.78 -11.15 -6.88
C TYR A 108 -3.73 -11.92 -7.68
N GLY A 109 -2.47 -11.67 -7.33
CA GLY A 109 -1.31 -12.32 -7.93
C GLY A 109 -0.69 -13.33 -6.99
N TRP A 110 -0.05 -14.35 -7.54
CA TRP A 110 0.72 -15.32 -6.80
C TRP A 110 2.21 -14.96 -6.86
N ASN A 111 2.71 -14.40 -5.76
CA ASN A 111 4.12 -14.32 -5.47
C ASN A 111 4.36 -14.48 -3.96
N ASP A 112 5.53 -15.00 -3.58
CA ASP A 112 5.97 -15.11 -2.19
C ASP A 112 7.36 -14.51 -2.06
N ALA A 113 7.55 -13.66 -1.06
CA ALA A 113 8.87 -13.24 -0.63
C ALA A 113 9.04 -13.51 0.86
N SER A 114 10.17 -14.11 1.23
CA SER A 114 10.47 -14.41 2.63
C SER A 114 11.95 -14.40 2.94
N ILE A 115 12.26 -14.20 4.23
CA ILE A 115 13.60 -14.37 4.79
C ILE A 115 13.54 -15.50 5.80
N VAL A 116 14.49 -16.42 5.70
CA VAL A 116 14.69 -17.49 6.67
C VAL A 116 15.99 -17.22 7.41
N PHE A 117 15.89 -16.97 8.72
CA PHE A 117 17.06 -16.83 9.59
C PHE A 117 17.57 -18.22 9.95
N LYS A 118 18.85 -18.48 9.67
CA LYS A 118 19.51 -19.73 10.05
C LYS A 118 19.87 -19.66 11.53
N SER A 119 18.90 -20.04 12.37
CA SER A 119 19.07 -20.23 13.81
C SER A 119 18.66 -21.66 14.17
N ALA A 120 18.77 -22.04 15.45
CA ALA A 120 18.38 -23.36 15.94
C ALA A 120 16.93 -23.78 15.56
N LYS A 121 16.05 -22.84 15.21
CA LYS A 121 14.65 -23.10 14.82
C LYS A 121 14.28 -22.68 13.39
N ASN A 122 15.22 -22.19 12.58
CA ASN A 122 14.95 -21.66 11.23
C ASN A 122 13.70 -20.76 11.14
N GLN A 123 13.76 -19.57 11.74
CA GLN A 123 12.63 -18.65 11.75
C GLN A 123 12.38 -18.06 10.35
N LYS A 124 11.20 -18.32 9.77
CA LYS A 124 10.74 -17.72 8.51
C LYS A 124 9.94 -16.44 8.79
N VAL A 125 10.29 -15.36 8.10
CA VAL A 125 9.51 -14.11 8.05
C VAL A 125 8.99 -13.93 6.63
N THR A 126 7.68 -14.04 6.46
CA THR A 126 7.00 -13.72 5.19
C THR A 126 6.92 -12.21 5.03
N LEU A 127 7.32 -11.72 3.86
CA LEU A 127 7.41 -10.29 3.52
C LEU A 127 6.23 -9.80 2.69
N THR A 128 5.39 -10.69 2.14
CA THR A 128 4.30 -10.35 1.22
C THR A 128 2.95 -10.87 1.68
N GLY A 129 1.88 -10.18 1.30
CA GLY A 129 0.49 -10.56 1.60
C GLY A 129 -0.04 -9.90 2.87
N VAL A 130 -1.36 -9.79 2.96
CA VAL A 130 -2.07 -9.05 4.03
C VAL A 130 -1.92 -9.68 5.43
N ASN A 131 -1.52 -10.95 5.50
CA ASN A 131 -1.30 -11.69 6.75
C ASN A 131 0.19 -11.78 7.12
N SER A 132 1.02 -10.89 6.57
CA SER A 132 2.48 -10.88 6.76
C SER A 132 2.96 -9.61 7.48
N ILE A 133 4.27 -9.47 7.66
CA ILE A 133 4.86 -8.24 8.18
C ILE A 133 4.49 -7.01 7.32
N ALA A 134 4.16 -7.20 6.04
CA ALA A 134 3.70 -6.13 5.15
C ALA A 134 2.46 -5.39 5.68
N ALA A 135 1.64 -6.02 6.53
CA ALA A 135 0.50 -5.37 7.15
C ALA A 135 0.87 -4.46 8.35
N ASN A 136 2.06 -4.63 8.93
CA ASN A 136 2.50 -3.87 10.08
C ASN A 136 3.11 -2.51 9.66
N GLN A 137 2.34 -1.44 9.80
CA GLN A 137 2.74 -0.07 9.45
C GLN A 137 3.95 0.46 10.22
N LYS A 138 4.23 -0.07 11.42
CA LYS A 138 5.40 0.36 12.22
C LYS A 138 6.70 -0.25 11.70
N LEU A 139 6.60 -1.43 11.08
CA LEU A 139 7.74 -2.21 10.62
C LEU A 139 7.97 -2.05 9.12
N VAL A 140 7.00 -1.55 8.36
CA VAL A 140 7.10 -1.46 6.90
C VAL A 140 6.71 -0.08 6.38
N GLN A 141 7.62 0.52 5.62
CA GLN A 141 7.34 1.69 4.81
C GLN A 141 7.03 1.28 3.37
N LYS A 142 5.99 1.86 2.78
CA LYS A 142 5.48 1.53 1.44
C LYS A 142 5.40 2.79 0.59
N ASP A 143 6.24 2.88 -0.43
CA ASP A 143 6.33 4.04 -1.31
C ASP A 143 6.04 3.64 -2.75
N PHE A 144 5.06 4.29 -3.38
CA PHE A 144 4.62 4.03 -4.75
C PHE A 144 4.87 5.26 -5.61
N GLY A 145 5.84 5.18 -6.50
CA GLY A 145 6.19 6.28 -7.40
C GLY A 145 5.89 5.97 -8.85
N ILE A 146 6.27 6.90 -9.72
CA ILE A 146 6.13 6.73 -11.16
C ILE A 146 7.09 5.61 -11.62
N GLY A 147 6.52 4.44 -11.92
CA GLY A 147 7.27 3.28 -12.42
C GLY A 147 7.92 2.41 -11.34
N PHE A 148 7.63 2.60 -10.05
CA PHE A 148 8.13 1.71 -9.00
C PHE A 148 7.20 1.57 -7.78
N ALA A 149 7.32 0.44 -7.10
CA ALA A 149 6.83 0.19 -5.75
C ALA A 149 7.99 -0.23 -4.85
N ARG A 150 8.11 0.39 -3.68
CA ARG A 150 9.17 0.12 -2.70
C ARG A 150 8.58 -0.26 -1.36
N TYR A 151 9.10 -1.35 -0.79
CA TYR A 151 8.76 -1.85 0.52
C TYR A 151 10.03 -1.93 1.35
N THR A 152 10.10 -1.16 2.44
CA THR A 152 11.24 -1.16 3.36
C THR A 152 10.82 -1.75 4.68
N TYR A 153 11.26 -2.97 4.94
CA TYR A 153 11.00 -3.77 6.12
C TYR A 153 12.09 -3.56 7.16
N LYS A 154 11.68 -3.26 8.40
CA LYS A 154 12.48 -3.36 9.61
C LYS A 154 12.22 -4.73 10.22
N LEU A 155 13.25 -5.55 10.28
CA LEU A 155 13.20 -6.92 10.78
C LEU A 155 13.94 -6.99 12.12
N ASP A 156 13.83 -8.13 12.78
CA ASP A 156 14.50 -8.39 14.05
C ASP A 156 16.03 -8.30 13.92
N ASN A 157 16.70 -8.16 15.07
CA ASN A 157 18.16 -8.15 15.18
C ASN A 157 18.86 -7.06 14.35
N GLY A 158 18.17 -5.97 14.02
CA GLY A 158 18.72 -4.85 13.26
C GLY A 158 18.86 -5.12 11.76
N LEU A 159 18.24 -6.17 11.23
CA LEU A 159 18.20 -6.44 9.79
C LEU A 159 17.17 -5.50 9.12
N ALA A 160 17.57 -4.86 8.03
CA ALA A 160 16.67 -4.15 7.14
C ALA A 160 16.61 -4.86 5.78
N CYS A 161 15.41 -5.00 5.24
CA CYS A 161 15.19 -5.50 3.89
C CYS A 161 14.43 -4.45 3.07
N THR A 162 14.91 -4.11 1.89
CA THR A 162 14.20 -3.27 0.94
C THR A 162 13.92 -4.07 -0.32
N ARG A 163 12.65 -4.26 -0.66
CA ARG A 163 12.18 -4.80 -1.95
C ARG A 163 11.70 -3.66 -2.83
N ILE A 164 12.20 -3.56 -4.05
CA ILE A 164 11.78 -2.57 -5.05
C ILE A 164 11.35 -3.31 -6.30
N ILE A 165 10.10 -3.13 -6.72
CA ILE A 165 9.59 -3.57 -8.01
C ILE A 165 9.56 -2.35 -8.91
N SER A 166 10.21 -2.39 -10.07
CA SER A 166 10.23 -1.28 -11.00
C SER A 166 10.10 -1.72 -12.45
N ALA A 167 9.48 -0.87 -13.26
CA ALA A 167 9.36 -1.07 -14.70
C ALA A 167 10.04 0.09 -15.43
N LYS A 168 10.82 -0.23 -16.46
CA LYS A 168 11.42 0.80 -17.32
C LYS A 168 10.30 1.43 -18.17
N PRO A 169 10.18 2.77 -18.23
CA PRO A 169 9.18 3.42 -19.07
C PRO A 169 9.46 3.18 -20.56
N SER A 170 8.41 3.21 -21.36
CA SER A 170 8.50 3.20 -22.83
C SER A 170 8.85 4.58 -23.35
N ALA A 171 9.81 4.69 -24.25
CA ALA A 171 10.16 5.96 -24.89
C ALA A 171 9.15 6.35 -26.00
N LYS A 172 8.45 5.36 -26.59
CA LYS A 172 7.46 5.54 -27.66
C LYS A 172 6.26 4.62 -27.45
N ILE A 173 5.12 5.00 -28.02
CA ILE A 173 3.94 4.13 -28.19
C ILE A 173 4.36 2.85 -28.92
N ASN A 174 3.76 1.70 -28.59
CA ASN A 174 4.06 0.37 -29.17
C ASN A 174 5.49 -0.15 -28.92
N THR A 175 6.31 0.56 -28.15
CA THR A 175 7.66 0.13 -27.75
C THR A 175 7.70 -0.10 -26.26
N GLY A 176 8.61 -0.93 -25.78
CA GLY A 176 8.75 -1.19 -24.35
C GLY A 176 9.46 -2.51 -24.13
N ASN A 177 10.02 -2.67 -22.94
CA ASN A 177 10.53 -3.97 -22.52
C ASN A 177 9.46 -4.62 -21.63
N PRO A 178 8.85 -5.75 -22.00
CA PRO A 178 7.83 -6.43 -21.19
C PRO A 178 8.45 -7.15 -19.98
N SER A 179 9.26 -6.42 -19.22
CA SER A 179 9.96 -6.91 -18.05
C SER A 179 9.87 -5.89 -16.91
N PHE A 180 9.90 -6.38 -15.69
CA PHE A 180 10.15 -5.57 -14.50
C PHE A 180 11.44 -6.05 -13.81
N VAL A 181 11.99 -5.20 -12.96
CA VAL A 181 13.14 -5.51 -12.13
C VAL A 181 12.66 -5.59 -10.68
N LEU A 182 13.00 -6.69 -10.03
CA LEU A 182 12.90 -6.82 -8.58
C LEU A 182 14.30 -6.65 -7.98
N THR A 183 14.51 -5.56 -7.26
CA THR A 183 15.74 -5.31 -6.51
C THR A 183 15.51 -5.60 -5.04
N VAL A 184 16.41 -6.40 -4.45
CA VAL A 184 16.38 -6.73 -3.02
C VAL A 184 17.67 -6.24 -2.39
N ILE A 185 17.55 -5.42 -1.35
CA ILE A 185 18.68 -4.89 -0.60
C ILE A 185 18.53 -5.40 0.84
N LEU A 186 19.52 -6.15 1.31
CA LEU A 186 19.61 -6.60 2.69
C LEU A 186 20.75 -5.88 3.38
N LYS A 187 20.46 -5.30 4.55
CA LYS A 187 21.46 -4.58 5.34
C LYS A 187 21.38 -5.04 6.79
N ASN A 188 22.45 -5.64 7.28
CA ASN A 188 22.62 -5.91 8.70
C ASN A 188 23.12 -4.63 9.39
N ASN A 189 22.27 -3.98 10.18
CA ASN A 189 22.64 -2.86 11.05
C ASN A 189 22.84 -3.30 12.51
N GLY A 190 22.75 -4.61 12.77
CA GLY A 190 23.01 -5.20 14.08
C GLY A 190 24.50 -5.34 14.39
N LYS A 191 24.80 -5.78 15.60
CA LYS A 191 26.18 -5.99 16.09
C LYS A 191 26.70 -7.40 15.83
N THR A 192 25.82 -8.34 15.50
CA THR A 192 26.14 -9.76 15.32
C THR A 192 26.02 -10.16 13.86
N ARG A 193 26.87 -11.11 13.44
CA ARG A 193 26.72 -11.78 12.15
C ARG A 193 25.37 -12.50 12.11
N GLN A 194 24.69 -12.43 10.98
CA GLN A 194 23.43 -13.12 10.73
C GLN A 194 23.55 -13.97 9.47
N ASP A 195 23.27 -15.26 9.59
CA ASP A 195 23.17 -16.16 8.45
C ASP A 195 21.69 -16.29 8.07
N LEU A 196 21.39 -16.04 6.79
CA LEU A 196 20.01 -15.99 6.32
C LEU A 196 19.88 -16.52 4.89
N THR A 197 18.65 -16.73 4.46
CA THR A 197 18.29 -17.04 3.08
C THR A 197 17.11 -16.18 2.68
N TYR A 198 17.24 -15.46 1.58
CA TYR A 198 16.14 -14.75 0.94
C TYR A 198 15.52 -15.65 -0.13
N LEU A 199 14.20 -15.72 -0.14
CA LEU A 199 13.43 -16.46 -1.14
C LEU A 199 12.47 -15.50 -1.83
N GLU A 200 12.46 -15.55 -3.15
CA GLU A 200 11.42 -14.93 -4.00
C GLU A 200 10.88 -16.00 -4.93
N ARG A 201 9.56 -16.07 -5.06
CA ARG A 201 8.88 -17.01 -5.95
C ARG A 201 7.75 -16.31 -6.67
N THR A 202 7.64 -16.61 -7.95
CA THR A 202 6.45 -16.39 -8.76
C THR A 202 6.03 -17.76 -9.22
N VAL A 203 4.81 -18.18 -8.88
CA VAL A 203 4.30 -19.46 -9.36
C VAL A 203 3.53 -19.15 -10.64
N ALA A 204 3.98 -19.73 -11.74
CA ALA A 204 3.27 -19.77 -13.01
C ALA A 204 2.79 -21.20 -13.23
#